data_AF-A0A6G3DKC1-F1
#
_entry.id   AF-A0A6G3DKC1-F1
#
_cell.length_a   1.000
_cell.length_b   1.000
_cell.length_c   1.000
_cell.angle_alpha   90.00
_cell.angle_beta   90.00
_cell.angle_gamma   90.00
#
_symmetry.space_group_name_H-M   'P 1'
#
loop_
_entity.id
_entity.type
_entity.pdbx_description
1 polymer ?
#
loop_
_entity_poly.entity_id
_entity_poly.type
_entity_poly.pdbx_seq_one_letter_code
_entity_poly.pdbx_strand_id
1 'polypeptide(L)'
;AGVTDVVVLDGGRADRRLPRITALLLPTHDAGWLVAPVVTEAPGAAGGRAAAHVLPRGGVVDLPLPKGRAAEHRWTVTASWAQQTECEIDVVAFVLDEDGQVSFDEDFVFYGAPENPGGTVRLLSDGPTEQTVSVDLATLPPSARKVVVAAAIDGSPAFGEVGALHIVSGPGTTAAALAQATLDAATTERTMLLAEIYRRGQSWRLRAVGQGYDHDLGALARSYGVDVDD
;
A
#
# COMPACT_ATOMS: atom_id res chain seq x y z
N ALA A 1 -3.31 -12.42 9.41
CA ALA A 1 -2.65 -11.71 10.51
C ALA A 1 -1.58 -12.60 11.14
N GLY A 2 -0.30 -12.29 10.93
CA GLY A 2 0.79 -12.87 11.71
C GLY A 2 1.02 -12.00 12.95
N VAL A 3 1.22 -12.62 14.12
CA VAL A 3 1.60 -11.88 15.33
C VAL A 3 3.11 -11.61 15.24
N THR A 4 3.53 -10.34 15.26
CA THR A 4 4.95 -9.96 15.22
C THR A 4 5.54 -9.79 16.62
N ASP A 5 4.74 -9.31 17.57
CA ASP A 5 5.15 -8.98 18.94
C ASP A 5 4.04 -9.32 19.93
N VAL A 6 4.40 -9.59 21.18
CA VAL A 6 3.45 -9.86 22.27
C VAL A 6 3.73 -8.94 23.45
N VAL A 7 2.74 -8.13 23.84
CA VAL A 7 2.81 -7.35 25.08
C VAL A 7 2.22 -8.16 26.23
N VAL A 8 3.01 -8.38 27.28
CA VAL A 8 2.62 -9.09 28.50
C VAL A 8 2.25 -8.07 29.56
N LEU A 9 0.95 -7.96 29.83
CA LEU A 9 0.43 -7.13 30.92
C LEU A 9 0.69 -7.76 32.30
N ASP A 10 0.49 -6.98 33.36
CA ASP A 10 0.67 -7.46 34.74
C ASP A 10 -0.16 -8.73 35.03
N GLY A 11 0.51 -9.75 35.59
CA GLY A 11 -0.07 -11.08 35.81
C GLY A 11 -0.11 -11.99 34.57
N GLY A 12 0.14 -11.45 33.37
CA GLY A 12 0.10 -12.19 32.11
C GLY A 12 1.19 -13.26 31.99
N ARG A 13 2.26 -13.19 32.78
CA ARG A 13 3.37 -14.17 32.75
C ARG A 13 2.96 -15.60 33.12
N ALA A 14 1.82 -15.77 33.79
CA ALA A 14 1.26 -17.08 34.13
C ALA A 14 0.28 -17.63 33.07
N ASP A 15 0.06 -16.92 31.95
CA ASP A 15 -0.87 -17.36 30.92
C ASP A 15 -0.36 -18.63 30.22
N ARG A 16 -1.23 -19.63 30.14
CA ARG A 16 -0.99 -20.93 29.48
C ARG A 16 -0.54 -20.85 28.02
N ARG A 17 -0.71 -19.69 27.37
CA ARG A 17 -0.29 -19.42 25.99
C ARG A 17 1.18 -18.97 25.88
N LEU A 18 1.80 -18.45 26.94
CA LEU A 18 3.19 -17.98 26.90
C LEU A 18 4.21 -19.03 26.40
N PRO A 19 4.13 -20.31 26.80
CA PRO A 19 5.06 -21.31 26.29
C PRO A 19 5.04 -21.44 24.77
N ARG A 20 3.86 -21.27 24.15
CA ARG A 20 3.70 -21.29 22.69
C ARG A 20 4.25 -20.03 22.02
N ILE A 21 4.15 -18.89 22.69
CA ILE A 21 4.70 -17.60 22.21
C ILE A 21 6.23 -17.64 22.22
N THR A 22 6.83 -18.16 23.31
CA THR A 22 8.28 -18.38 23.39
C THR A 22 8.76 -19.38 22.34
N ALA A 23 8.00 -20.46 22.08
CA ALA A 23 8.35 -21.43 21.05
C ALA A 23 8.29 -20.85 19.62
N LEU A 24 7.50 -19.81 19.38
CA LEU A 24 7.42 -19.09 18.11
C LEU A 24 8.50 -17.99 17.97
N LEU A 25 9.38 -17.83 18.97
CA LEU A 25 10.43 -16.80 19.01
C LEU A 25 9.91 -15.37 18.80
N LEU A 26 8.64 -15.13 19.16
CA LEU A 26 8.06 -13.80 19.09
C LEU A 26 8.63 -12.93 20.22
N PRO A 27 9.10 -11.71 19.93
CA PRO A 27 9.46 -10.73 20.95
C PRO A 27 8.32 -10.53 21.96
N THR A 28 8.68 -10.52 23.23
CA THR A 28 7.74 -10.25 24.33
C THR A 28 8.14 -8.99 25.08
N HIS A 29 7.23 -8.04 25.20
CA HIS A 29 7.43 -6.74 25.83
C HIS A 29 6.56 -6.60 27.08
N ASP A 30 6.92 -5.72 28.01
CA ASP A 30 6.05 -5.37 29.13
C ASP A 30 5.05 -4.25 28.76
N ALA A 31 4.08 -3.98 29.65
CA ALA A 31 3.04 -2.99 29.42
C ALA A 31 3.57 -1.57 29.13
N GLY A 32 4.77 -1.22 29.62
CA GLY A 32 5.41 0.07 29.37
C GLY A 32 5.79 0.30 27.90
N TRP A 33 5.93 -0.77 27.11
CA TRP A 33 6.25 -0.68 25.68
C TRP A 33 5.11 -0.04 24.85
N LEU A 34 3.86 -0.13 25.30
CA LEU A 34 2.73 0.55 24.63
C LEU A 34 2.84 2.09 24.67
N VAL A 35 3.62 2.62 25.62
CA VAL A 35 3.76 4.07 25.83
C VAL A 35 4.93 4.64 25.02
N ALA A 36 5.93 3.82 24.70
CA ALA A 36 7.08 4.18 23.87
C ALA A 36 7.66 2.91 23.21
N PRO A 37 7.08 2.43 22.10
CA PRO A 37 7.54 1.21 21.47
C PRO A 37 8.94 1.43 20.88
N VAL A 38 9.94 0.79 21.47
CA VAL A 38 11.25 0.66 20.83
C VAL A 38 11.10 -0.45 19.81
N VAL A 39 10.92 -0.08 18.54
CA VAL A 39 10.99 -1.02 17.42
C VAL A 39 12.42 -1.54 17.39
N THR A 40 12.61 -2.74 17.93
CA THR A 40 13.90 -3.44 17.79
C THR A 40 13.92 -3.98 16.37
N GLU A 41 14.62 -3.30 15.47
CA GLU A 41 14.92 -3.85 14.15
C GLU A 41 15.47 -5.27 14.31
N ALA A 42 14.84 -6.24 13.65
CA ALA A 42 15.25 -7.62 13.70
C ALA A 42 16.77 -7.75 13.40
N PRO A 43 17.54 -8.48 14.20
CA PRO A 43 18.98 -8.62 13.98
C PRO A 43 19.23 -9.50 12.75
N GLY A 44 19.33 -8.87 11.58
CA GLY A 44 19.51 -9.57 10.32
C GLY A 44 19.39 -8.72 9.06
N ALA A 45 19.86 -7.47 9.07
CA ALA A 45 19.93 -6.65 7.84
C ALA A 45 21.25 -5.88 7.73
N ALA A 46 22.36 -6.49 8.14
CA ALA A 46 23.70 -5.96 7.87
C ALA A 46 24.14 -6.34 6.44
N GLY A 47 23.45 -5.80 5.46
CA GLY A 47 23.87 -5.74 4.06
C GLY A 47 23.39 -4.41 3.53
N GLY A 48 24.30 -3.47 3.28
CA GLY A 48 24.00 -2.05 3.00
C GLY A 48 22.78 -1.87 2.11
N ARG A 49 21.63 -1.59 2.72
CA ARG A 49 20.37 -1.33 2.04
C ARG A 49 20.54 0.06 1.43
N ALA A 50 20.66 0.15 0.11
CA ALA A 50 20.63 1.44 -0.56
C ALA A 50 19.34 2.16 -0.13
N ALA A 51 19.45 3.39 0.36
CA ALA A 51 18.30 4.14 0.83
C ALA A 51 17.29 4.31 -0.31
N ALA A 52 16.01 4.04 -0.03
CA ALA A 52 14.93 4.22 -0.99
C ALA A 52 14.94 5.66 -1.52
N HIS A 53 14.79 5.82 -2.84
CA HIS A 53 14.80 7.13 -3.45
C HIS A 53 13.57 7.94 -3.01
N VAL A 54 13.80 9.12 -2.42
CA VAL A 54 12.72 10.01 -2.00
C VAL A 54 12.18 10.75 -3.22
N LEU A 55 10.96 10.41 -3.64
CA LEU A 55 10.28 11.05 -4.76
C LEU A 55 9.52 12.30 -4.25
N PRO A 56 9.78 13.49 -4.81
CA PRO A 56 8.86 14.60 -4.62
C PRO A 56 7.54 14.31 -5.35
N ARG A 57 6.53 15.13 -5.10
CA ARG A 57 5.29 15.10 -5.88
C ARG A 57 5.60 15.21 -7.38
N GLY A 58 5.08 14.27 -8.16
CA GLY A 58 5.36 14.14 -9.59
C GLY A 58 6.68 13.45 -9.95
N GLY A 59 7.52 13.11 -8.96
CA GLY A 59 8.77 12.37 -9.14
C GLY A 59 8.54 10.98 -9.72
N VAL A 60 9.50 10.49 -10.49
CA VAL A 60 9.40 9.23 -11.25
C VAL A 60 10.63 8.35 -11.04
N VAL A 61 10.42 7.04 -10.89
CA VAL A 61 11.47 6.01 -10.92
C VAL A 61 11.13 4.91 -11.92
N ASP A 62 12.13 4.31 -12.55
CA ASP A 62 11.95 3.12 -13.39
C ASP A 62 11.75 1.87 -12.51
N LEU A 63 10.85 0.98 -12.93
CA LEU A 63 10.57 -0.29 -12.27
C LEU A 63 11.27 -1.41 -13.04
N PRO A 64 12.49 -1.84 -12.64
CA PRO A 64 13.15 -2.95 -13.30
C PRO A 64 12.29 -4.21 -13.19
N LEU A 65 11.97 -4.80 -14.35
CA LEU A 65 11.49 -6.18 -14.39
C LEU A 65 12.67 -7.09 -14.08
N PRO A 66 12.57 -7.92 -13.04
CA PRO A 66 13.68 -8.78 -12.69
C PRO A 66 13.90 -9.83 -13.79
N LYS A 67 15.18 -10.09 -14.10
CA LYS A 67 15.58 -10.96 -15.21
C LYS A 67 15.80 -12.38 -14.70
N GLY A 68 15.03 -13.35 -15.23
CA GLY A 68 15.22 -14.77 -14.94
C GLY A 68 13.95 -15.47 -14.45
N ARG A 69 13.98 -16.80 -14.35
CA ARG A 69 12.80 -17.65 -14.12
C ARG A 69 12.31 -17.71 -12.66
N ALA A 70 13.06 -17.15 -11.72
CA ALA A 70 12.79 -17.20 -10.27
C ALA A 70 12.63 -15.80 -9.64
N ALA A 71 12.47 -14.79 -10.49
CA ALA A 71 12.44 -13.40 -10.12
C ALA A 71 11.00 -12.99 -9.77
N GLU A 72 10.78 -12.31 -8.64
CA GLU A 72 9.45 -11.85 -8.26
C GLU A 72 9.10 -10.61 -9.11
N HIS A 73 8.24 -10.77 -10.13
CA HIS A 73 7.81 -9.66 -11.02
C HIS A 73 6.78 -8.72 -10.38
N ARG A 74 6.49 -8.98 -9.10
CA ARG A 74 5.54 -8.25 -8.29
C ARG A 74 6.20 -7.01 -7.74
N TRP A 75 5.52 -5.89 -7.88
CA TRP A 75 5.87 -4.61 -7.29
C TRP A 75 4.81 -4.22 -6.29
N THR A 76 5.23 -3.61 -5.21
CA THR A 76 4.33 -3.14 -4.16
C THR A 76 4.29 -1.62 -4.13
N VAL A 77 3.12 -1.09 -3.80
CA VAL A 77 2.89 0.30 -3.40
C VAL A 77 2.17 0.22 -2.07
N THR A 78 2.92 0.36 -0.99
CA THR A 78 2.42 0.38 0.38
C THR A 78 2.14 1.82 0.76
N ALA A 79 0.91 2.11 1.15
CA ALA A 79 0.49 3.38 1.70
C ALA A 79 0.26 3.25 3.20
N SER A 80 0.76 4.21 3.97
CA SER A 80 0.57 4.28 5.42
C SER A 80 0.23 5.69 5.89
N TRP A 81 -0.50 5.77 7.00
CA TRP A 81 -1.02 7.02 7.57
C TRP A 81 -1.02 6.95 9.11
N ALA A 82 -1.23 8.10 9.76
CA ALA A 82 -1.44 8.12 11.21
C ALA A 82 -2.78 7.47 11.60
N GLN A 83 -2.82 6.77 12.73
CA GLN A 83 -4.06 6.15 13.23
C GLN A 83 -5.20 7.17 13.32
N GLN A 84 -6.33 6.81 12.70
CA GLN A 84 -7.56 7.60 12.73
C GLN A 84 -8.60 6.91 13.61
N THR A 85 -9.45 7.71 14.26
CA THR A 85 -10.58 7.22 15.07
C THR A 85 -11.94 7.72 14.57
N GLU A 86 -11.93 8.70 13.67
CA GLU A 86 -13.14 9.35 13.13
C GLU A 86 -13.35 9.09 11.63
N CYS A 87 -12.44 8.34 11.00
CA CYS A 87 -12.54 7.91 9.62
C CYS A 87 -11.82 6.59 9.37
N GLU A 88 -12.18 5.98 8.25
CA GLU A 88 -11.46 4.86 7.63
C GLU A 88 -10.83 5.35 6.32
N ILE A 89 -9.65 4.82 6.01
CA ILE A 89 -8.92 5.14 4.78
C ILE A 89 -8.74 3.84 4.02
N ASP A 90 -9.28 3.81 2.80
CA ASP A 90 -9.22 2.65 1.93
C ASP A 90 -8.38 2.95 0.69
N VAL A 91 -7.38 2.12 0.46
CA VAL A 91 -6.56 2.12 -0.73
C VAL A 91 -7.23 1.26 -1.80
N VAL A 92 -7.26 1.79 -3.01
CA VAL A 92 -7.84 1.14 -4.18
C VAL A 92 -6.87 1.20 -5.35
N ALA A 93 -7.08 0.34 -6.34
CA ALA A 93 -6.33 0.35 -7.58
C ALA A 93 -7.23 0.19 -8.81
N PHE A 94 -6.84 0.85 -9.90
CA PHE A 94 -7.50 0.73 -11.20
C PHE A 94 -6.49 0.26 -12.24
N VAL A 95 -6.77 -0.84 -12.94
CA VAL A 95 -6.00 -1.27 -14.12
C VAL A 95 -6.61 -0.63 -15.35
N LEU A 96 -5.86 0.27 -15.98
CA LEU A 96 -6.33 1.11 -17.06
C LEU A 96 -5.65 0.78 -18.39
N ASP A 97 -6.44 0.85 -19.45
CA ASP A 97 -6.01 0.71 -20.83
C ASP A 97 -5.41 2.02 -21.40
N GLU A 98 -5.32 2.10 -22.72
CA GLU A 98 -4.74 3.24 -23.44
C GLU A 98 -5.61 4.48 -23.43
N ASP A 99 -6.92 4.33 -23.29
CA ASP A 99 -7.88 5.42 -23.15
C ASP A 99 -7.99 5.90 -21.69
N GLY A 100 -7.29 5.22 -20.78
CA GLY A 100 -7.29 5.55 -19.35
C GLY A 100 -8.57 5.10 -18.66
N GLN A 101 -9.20 4.03 -19.15
CA GLN A 101 -10.41 3.43 -18.59
C GLN A 101 -10.13 1.98 -18.18
N VAL A 102 -10.92 1.46 -17.25
CA VAL A 102 -10.91 0.02 -16.96
C VAL A 102 -11.43 -0.74 -18.18
N SER A 103 -10.83 -1.90 -18.48
CA SER A 103 -11.35 -2.76 -19.55
C SER A 103 -12.63 -3.49 -19.11
N PHE A 104 -12.74 -3.79 -17.81
CA PHE A 104 -13.88 -4.40 -17.14
C PHE A 104 -13.99 -3.83 -15.72
N ASP A 105 -15.18 -3.82 -15.13
CA ASP A 105 -15.35 -3.33 -13.74
C ASP A 105 -14.48 -4.09 -12.74
N GLU A 106 -14.17 -5.36 -13.02
CA GLU A 106 -13.32 -6.22 -12.20
C GLU A 106 -11.83 -5.78 -12.18
N ASP A 107 -11.43 -4.85 -13.06
CA ASP A 107 -10.10 -4.20 -13.03
C ASP A 107 -10.03 -3.05 -12.00
N PHE A 108 -11.13 -2.75 -11.31
CA PHE A 108 -11.15 -1.97 -10.08
C PHE A 108 -10.98 -2.89 -8.86
N VAL A 109 -9.85 -2.72 -8.17
CA VAL A 109 -9.46 -3.49 -6.99
C VAL A 109 -9.66 -2.64 -5.74
N PHE A 110 -10.43 -3.16 -4.79
CA PHE A 110 -10.77 -2.50 -3.52
C PHE A 110 -11.06 -3.55 -2.45
N TYR A 111 -11.39 -3.16 -1.21
CA TYR A 111 -11.59 -4.11 -0.11
C TYR A 111 -12.67 -5.19 -0.38
N GLY A 112 -13.71 -4.86 -1.15
CA GLY A 112 -14.78 -5.81 -1.54
C GLY A 112 -14.41 -6.74 -2.69
N ALA A 113 -13.44 -6.34 -3.52
CA ALA A 113 -12.87 -7.13 -4.61
C ALA A 113 -11.33 -6.98 -4.59
N PRO A 114 -10.63 -7.65 -3.65
CA PRO A 114 -9.23 -7.37 -3.35
C PRO A 114 -8.24 -7.91 -4.40
N GLU A 115 -8.72 -8.49 -5.49
CA GLU A 115 -7.89 -9.07 -6.56
C GLU A 115 -8.63 -8.99 -7.89
N ASN A 116 -7.93 -8.55 -8.95
CA ASN A 116 -8.50 -8.51 -10.30
C ASN A 116 -8.49 -9.89 -10.98
N PRO A 117 -9.28 -10.10 -12.04
CA PRO A 117 -9.25 -11.35 -12.81
C PRO A 117 -7.85 -11.63 -13.34
N GLY A 118 -7.28 -12.77 -12.94
CA GLY A 118 -5.90 -13.16 -13.28
C GLY A 118 -4.86 -12.85 -12.20
N GLY A 119 -5.23 -12.15 -11.13
CA GLY A 119 -4.38 -11.99 -9.94
C GLY A 119 -3.17 -11.10 -10.11
N THR A 120 -3.21 -10.29 -11.17
CA THR A 120 -2.14 -9.39 -11.57
C THR A 120 -2.08 -8.18 -10.66
N VAL A 121 -3.20 -7.72 -10.11
CA VAL A 121 -3.29 -6.66 -9.11
C VAL A 121 -4.03 -7.18 -7.88
N ARG A 122 -3.47 -6.94 -6.70
CA ARG A 122 -4.02 -7.36 -5.41
C ARG A 122 -3.93 -6.25 -4.38
N LEU A 123 -4.96 -6.09 -3.57
CA LEU A 123 -4.95 -5.31 -2.35
C LEU A 123 -4.62 -6.23 -1.17
N LEU A 124 -3.60 -5.86 -0.40
CA LEU A 124 -3.15 -6.54 0.80
C LEU A 124 -3.24 -5.55 1.96
N SER A 125 -3.97 -5.89 3.02
CA SER A 125 -4.07 -5.04 4.21
C SER A 125 -3.14 -5.58 5.30
N ASP A 126 -2.30 -4.70 5.86
CA ASP A 126 -1.40 -5.03 6.97
C ASP A 126 -1.66 -4.11 8.18
N GLY A 127 -2.84 -4.29 8.78
CA GLY A 127 -3.27 -3.50 9.94
C GLY A 127 -4.17 -2.31 9.60
N PRO A 128 -4.49 -1.47 10.60
CA PRO A 128 -5.48 -0.40 10.47
C PRO A 128 -4.95 0.87 9.79
N THR A 129 -3.63 0.99 9.65
CA THR A 129 -2.97 2.22 9.14
C THR A 129 -2.06 1.96 7.95
N GLU A 130 -2.14 0.78 7.36
CA GLU A 130 -1.32 0.40 6.23
C GLU A 130 -2.07 -0.54 5.28
N GLN A 131 -2.04 -0.19 3.99
CA GLN A 131 -2.55 -1.01 2.92
C GLN A 131 -1.60 -1.00 1.73
N THR A 132 -1.44 -2.15 1.10
CA THR A 132 -0.47 -2.40 0.02
C THR A 132 -1.19 -2.86 -1.23
N VAL A 133 -0.96 -2.15 -2.34
CA VAL A 133 -1.30 -2.63 -3.67
C VAL A 133 -0.11 -3.37 -4.25
N SER A 134 -0.37 -4.57 -4.76
CA SER A 134 0.64 -5.47 -5.28
C SER A 134 0.35 -5.81 -6.74
N VAL A 135 1.29 -5.48 -7.63
CA VAL A 135 1.13 -5.55 -9.08
C VAL A 135 2.18 -6.46 -9.70
N ASP A 136 1.76 -7.55 -10.37
CA ASP A 136 2.62 -8.38 -11.21
C ASP A 136 2.75 -7.78 -12.61
N LEU A 137 3.84 -7.04 -12.81
CA LEU A 137 4.09 -6.30 -14.04
C LEU A 137 4.38 -7.19 -15.26
N ALA A 138 4.64 -8.48 -15.06
CA ALA A 138 4.92 -9.42 -16.15
C ALA A 138 3.68 -10.13 -16.66
N THR A 139 2.65 -10.26 -15.82
CA THR A 139 1.42 -10.96 -16.16
C THR A 139 0.22 -10.04 -16.35
N LEU A 140 0.38 -8.73 -16.14
CA LEU A 140 -0.61 -7.72 -16.51
C LEU A 140 -1.15 -7.94 -17.93
N PRO A 141 -2.46 -7.75 -18.17
CA PRO A 141 -3.05 -7.90 -19.49
C PRO A 141 -2.32 -7.05 -20.54
N PRO A 142 -2.20 -7.51 -21.80
CA PRO A 142 -1.55 -6.73 -22.86
C PRO A 142 -2.22 -5.37 -23.15
N SER A 143 -3.50 -5.21 -22.81
CA SER A 143 -4.24 -3.94 -22.89
C SER A 143 -3.80 -2.94 -21.82
N ALA A 144 -3.34 -3.41 -20.66
CA ALA A 144 -2.96 -2.54 -19.54
C ALA A 144 -1.82 -1.59 -19.93
N ARG A 145 -2.02 -0.30 -19.62
CA ARG A 145 -1.03 0.77 -19.81
C ARG A 145 -0.67 1.44 -18.51
N LYS A 146 -1.59 1.45 -17.55
CA LYS A 146 -1.41 2.14 -16.28
C LYS A 146 -2.15 1.42 -15.16
N VAL A 147 -1.57 1.38 -13.97
CA VAL A 147 -2.24 1.06 -12.72
C VAL A 147 -2.23 2.33 -11.88
N VAL A 148 -3.41 2.85 -11.59
CA VAL A 148 -3.58 3.98 -10.67
C VAL A 148 -3.80 3.43 -9.28
N VAL A 149 -3.06 3.92 -8.30
CA VAL A 149 -3.27 3.64 -6.88
C VAL A 149 -3.83 4.90 -6.24
N ALA A 150 -4.96 4.77 -5.55
CA ALA A 150 -5.64 5.88 -4.90
C ALA A 150 -6.04 5.51 -3.47
N ALA A 151 -6.39 6.50 -2.68
CA ALA A 151 -7.03 6.32 -1.39
C ALA A 151 -8.33 7.13 -1.31
N ALA A 152 -9.30 6.63 -0.57
CA ALA A 152 -10.55 7.32 -0.25
C ALA A 152 -10.73 7.36 1.26
N ILE A 153 -11.34 8.44 1.75
CA ILE A 153 -11.75 8.57 3.15
C ILE A 153 -13.25 8.34 3.26
N ASP A 154 -13.63 7.41 4.14
CA ASP A 154 -14.98 7.32 4.68
C ASP A 154 -15.02 7.88 6.10
N GLY A 155 -16.00 8.74 6.38
CA GLY A 155 -16.10 9.50 7.62
C GLY A 155 -16.00 11.02 7.47
N SER A 156 -15.87 11.68 8.62
CA SER A 156 -15.97 13.14 8.76
C SER A 156 -14.77 13.93 8.23
N PRO A 157 -13.50 13.62 8.59
CA PRO A 157 -12.35 14.42 8.16
C PRO A 157 -12.05 14.29 6.67
N ALA A 158 -11.43 15.33 6.10
CA ALA A 158 -10.79 15.29 4.78
C ALA A 158 -9.30 14.92 4.87
N PHE A 159 -8.65 14.65 3.73
CA PHE A 159 -7.22 14.29 3.71
C PHE A 159 -6.31 15.37 4.30
N GLY A 160 -6.69 16.66 4.24
CA GLY A 160 -5.93 17.72 4.89
C GLY A 160 -5.98 17.69 6.41
N GLU A 161 -6.98 17.03 7.01
CA GLU A 161 -7.11 16.85 8.46
C GLU A 161 -6.45 15.55 8.95
N VAL A 162 -6.45 14.51 8.12
CA VAL A 162 -5.71 13.25 8.37
C VAL A 162 -4.21 13.48 8.44
N GLY A 163 -3.69 14.41 7.63
CA GLY A 163 -2.27 14.71 7.52
C GLY A 163 -1.59 13.91 6.42
N ALA A 164 -0.27 13.73 6.54
CA ALA A 164 0.53 13.14 5.48
C ALA A 164 0.26 11.65 5.29
N LEU A 165 0.15 11.22 4.04
CA LEU A 165 0.22 9.82 3.64
C LEU A 165 1.64 9.52 3.17
N HIS A 166 2.19 8.38 3.59
CA HIS A 166 3.49 7.90 3.14
C HIS A 166 3.29 6.75 2.16
N ILE A 167 4.04 6.78 1.05
CA ILE A 167 4.09 5.69 0.09
C ILE A 167 5.49 5.10 0.10
N VAL A 168 5.58 3.78 0.13
CA VAL A 168 6.81 3.02 -0.04
C VAL A 168 6.59 2.02 -1.18
N SER A 169 7.54 1.90 -2.09
CA SER A 169 7.45 0.99 -3.22
C SER A 169 8.73 0.23 -3.47
N GLY A 170 8.61 -1.07 -3.75
CA GLY A 170 9.72 -1.96 -4.02
C GLY A 170 9.30 -3.27 -4.69
N PRO A 171 10.27 -4.14 -5.02
CA PRO A 171 10.00 -5.45 -5.58
C PRO A 171 9.55 -6.42 -4.46
N GLY A 172 8.39 -7.04 -4.65
CA GLY A 172 7.76 -7.90 -3.67
C GLY A 172 7.47 -7.21 -2.33
N THR A 173 7.25 -8.02 -1.31
CA THR A 173 7.03 -7.55 0.08
C THR A 173 8.27 -7.67 0.97
N THR A 174 9.31 -8.37 0.51
CA THR A 174 10.48 -8.71 1.33
C THR A 174 11.74 -7.94 0.97
N ALA A 175 11.82 -7.39 -0.24
CA ALA A 175 13.00 -6.68 -0.69
C ALA A 175 13.11 -5.27 -0.07
N ALA A 176 14.24 -4.59 -0.32
CA ALA A 176 14.35 -3.18 0.00
C ALA A 176 13.41 -2.33 -0.85
N ALA A 177 12.77 -1.35 -0.21
CA ALA A 177 12.08 -0.30 -0.92
C ALA A 177 13.04 0.44 -1.86
N LEU A 178 12.59 0.71 -3.08
CA LEU A 178 13.34 1.44 -4.09
C LEU A 178 12.90 2.90 -4.19
N ALA A 179 11.65 3.20 -3.84
CA ALA A 179 11.12 4.55 -3.79
C ALA A 179 10.25 4.77 -2.57
N GLN A 180 10.22 6.01 -2.11
CA GLN A 180 9.31 6.47 -1.07
C GLN A 180 8.85 7.91 -1.37
N ALA A 181 7.65 8.27 -0.95
CA ALA A 181 7.11 9.61 -1.09
C ALA A 181 6.26 9.98 0.13
N THR A 182 6.25 11.27 0.46
CA THR A 182 5.32 11.85 1.45
C THR A 182 4.33 12.72 0.69
N LEU A 183 3.04 12.47 0.91
CA LEU A 183 1.92 13.18 0.28
C LEU A 183 1.17 13.96 1.36
N ASP A 184 1.46 15.25 1.45
CA ASP A 184 1.00 16.16 2.51
C ASP A 184 0.30 17.42 1.96
N ALA A 185 0.03 17.44 0.65
CA ALA A 185 -0.50 18.61 -0.05
C ALA A 185 -2.04 18.66 -0.08
N ALA A 186 -2.73 17.75 0.62
CA ALA A 186 -4.18 17.76 0.70
C ALA A 186 -4.71 18.87 1.61
N THR A 187 -5.94 19.24 1.31
CA THR A 187 -6.77 20.24 1.95
C THR A 187 -8.15 19.64 2.21
N THR A 188 -9.15 19.92 1.38
CA THR A 188 -10.55 19.51 1.56
C THR A 188 -10.90 18.18 0.90
N GLU A 189 -9.94 17.52 0.27
CA GLU A 189 -10.22 16.42 -0.64
C GLU A 189 -10.57 15.12 0.10
N ARG A 190 -11.49 14.34 -0.49
CA ARG A 190 -12.00 13.06 0.04
C ARG A 190 -11.39 11.84 -0.62
N THR A 191 -10.86 12.00 -1.82
CA THR A 191 -10.08 10.99 -2.53
C THR A 191 -8.70 11.55 -2.90
N MET A 192 -7.70 10.70 -3.02
CA MET A 192 -6.35 11.10 -3.39
C MET A 192 -5.70 10.06 -4.30
N LEU A 193 -5.16 10.50 -5.43
CA LEU A 193 -4.25 9.69 -6.23
C LEU A 193 -2.88 9.65 -5.56
N LEU A 194 -2.49 8.44 -5.15
CA LEU A 194 -1.27 8.17 -4.41
C LEU A 194 -0.09 8.04 -5.38
N ALA A 195 -0.20 7.10 -6.30
CA ALA A 195 0.85 6.78 -7.25
C ALA A 195 0.26 6.24 -8.56
N GLU A 196 1.05 6.32 -9.63
CA GLU A 196 0.76 5.69 -10.91
C GLU A 196 1.91 4.76 -11.28
N ILE A 197 1.60 3.50 -11.56
CA ILE A 197 2.52 2.60 -12.26
C ILE A 197 2.13 2.59 -13.73
N TYR A 198 2.98 3.11 -14.62
CA TYR A 198 2.62 3.26 -16.03
C TYR A 198 3.71 2.75 -16.96
N ARG A 199 3.29 2.29 -18.13
CA ARG A 199 4.18 1.79 -19.16
C ARG A 199 4.73 2.95 -19.99
N ARG A 200 6.04 2.99 -20.16
CA ARG A 200 6.75 3.89 -21.07
C ARG A 200 7.63 3.08 -22.01
N GLY A 201 7.15 2.87 -23.22
CA GLY A 201 7.78 1.96 -24.17
C GLY A 201 7.71 0.51 -23.68
N GLN A 202 8.86 -0.12 -23.47
CA GLN A 202 8.95 -1.51 -22.98
C GLN A 202 9.20 -1.61 -21.46
N SER A 203 9.20 -0.48 -20.75
CA SER A 203 9.51 -0.42 -19.33
C SER A 203 8.33 0.12 -18.53
N TRP A 204 8.22 -0.30 -17.28
CA TRP A 204 7.28 0.25 -16.31
C TRP A 204 7.96 1.31 -15.45
N ARG A 205 7.18 2.29 -15.00
CA ARG A 205 7.62 3.42 -14.17
C ARG A 205 6.63 3.65 -13.06
N LEU A 206 7.11 4.07 -11.90
CA LEU A 206 6.29 4.57 -10.81
C LEU A 206 6.40 6.09 -10.77
N ARG A 207 5.27 6.78 -10.63
CA ARG A 207 5.18 8.20 -10.36
C ARG A 207 4.47 8.43 -9.03
N ALA A 208 5.04 9.24 -8.14
CA ALA A 208 4.34 9.75 -6.97
C ALA A 208 3.40 10.89 -7.39
N VAL A 209 2.12 10.87 -7.01
CA VAL A 209 1.10 11.81 -7.53
C VAL A 209 0.64 12.83 -6.50
N GLY A 210 0.08 12.39 -5.37
CA GLY A 210 -0.41 13.28 -4.29
C GLY A 210 -1.45 14.30 -4.73
N GLN A 211 -2.33 13.95 -5.66
CA GLN A 211 -3.42 14.83 -6.11
C GLN A 211 -4.71 14.41 -5.43
N GLY A 212 -5.26 15.29 -4.59
CA GLY A 212 -6.58 15.12 -4.00
C GLY A 212 -7.70 15.50 -4.97
N TYR A 213 -8.90 14.97 -4.72
CA TYR A 213 -10.16 15.41 -5.31
C TYR A 213 -11.29 15.44 -4.26
N ASP A 214 -12.21 16.39 -4.40
CA ASP A 214 -13.35 16.55 -3.48
C ASP A 214 -14.44 15.48 -3.67
N HIS A 215 -14.38 14.71 -4.76
CA HIS A 215 -15.35 13.67 -5.04
C HIS A 215 -15.09 12.40 -4.21
N ASP A 216 -16.15 11.63 -3.97
CA ASP A 216 -16.07 10.34 -3.28
C ASP A 216 -15.43 9.24 -4.14
N LEU A 217 -15.31 8.04 -3.56
CA LEU A 217 -14.75 6.88 -4.25
C LEU A 217 -15.60 6.44 -5.44
N GLY A 218 -16.93 6.52 -5.35
CA GLY A 218 -17.83 6.13 -6.44
C GLY A 218 -17.67 7.02 -7.67
N ALA A 219 -17.60 8.34 -7.46
CA ALA A 219 -17.30 9.31 -8.50
C ALA A 219 -15.89 9.13 -9.09
N LEU A 220 -14.88 8.82 -8.26
CA LEU A 220 -13.55 8.48 -8.75
C LEU A 220 -13.59 7.24 -9.65
N ALA A 221 -14.27 6.17 -9.22
CA ALA A 221 -14.38 4.93 -9.97
C ALA A 221 -15.07 5.14 -11.32
N ARG A 222 -16.18 5.88 -11.35
CA ARG A 222 -16.89 6.25 -12.57
C ARG A 222 -16.04 7.08 -13.53
N SER A 223 -15.14 7.93 -13.00
CA SER A 223 -14.20 8.69 -13.84
C SER A 223 -13.20 7.79 -14.60
N TYR A 224 -12.97 6.58 -14.10
CA TYR A 224 -12.17 5.54 -14.73
C TYR A 224 -13.00 4.49 -15.49
N GLY A 225 -14.32 4.72 -15.65
CA GLY A 225 -15.18 3.88 -16.47
C GLY A 225 -15.77 2.67 -15.76
N VAL A 226 -15.66 2.60 -14.42
CA VAL A 226 -16.30 1.55 -13.63
C VAL A 226 -17.80 1.82 -13.54
N ASP A 227 -18.62 0.80 -13.80
CA ASP A 227 -20.04 0.82 -13.48
C ASP A 227 -20.23 0.57 -11.98
N VAL A 228 -20.76 1.56 -11.28
CA VAL A 228 -21.01 1.49 -9.83
C VAL A 228 -22.50 1.68 -9.64
N ASP A 229 -23.18 0.60 -9.23
CA ASP A 229 -24.59 0.63 -8.84
C ASP A 229 -24.80 1.69 -7.74
N ASP A 230 -25.83 2.53 -7.89
CA ASP A 230 -26.23 3.57 -6.92
C ASP A 230 -26.87 3.01 -5.64
#